data_AF-A0A954IS40-F1
#
_entry.id   AF-A0A954IS40-F1
#
_cell.length_a   1.000
_cell.length_b   1.000
_cell.length_c   1.000
_cell.angle_alpha   90.00
_cell.angle_beta   90.00
_cell.angle_gamma   90.00
#
_symmetry.space_group_name_H-M   'P 1'
#
loop_
_entity.id
_entity.type
_entity.pdbx_description
1 polymer ?
#
loop_
_entity_poly.entity_id
_entity_poly.type
_entity_poly.pdbx_seq_one_letter_code
_entity_poly.pdbx_strand_id
1 'polypeptide(L)'
;MVASFEPEAYFWFLHPLFERLAQDHGKYIDLYEGCAFTPEELHLFEDFLADAEVLVRQQELRFRVHVGTQTHPIEKELFIEVGRESYLGFLASLRSAVQSCAEGAKPLCFYGD
;
A
#
# COMPACT_ATOMS: atom_id res chain seq x y z
N MET A 1 -1.41 -2.77 -15.24
CA MET A 1 -0.52 -1.61 -14.94
C MET A 1 0.37 -2.01 -13.76
N VAL A 2 1.57 -1.45 -13.63
CA VAL A 2 2.48 -1.75 -12.50
C VAL A 2 2.39 -0.65 -11.46
N ALA A 3 2.25 -1.01 -10.19
CA ALA A 3 2.29 -0.09 -9.06
C ALA A 3 3.32 -0.56 -8.02
N SER A 4 4.07 0.38 -7.44
CA SER A 4 4.99 0.20 -6.32
C SER A 4 4.61 1.12 -5.16
N PHE A 5 4.98 0.75 -3.94
CA PHE A 5 4.78 1.57 -2.74
C PHE A 5 6.04 2.36 -2.43
N GLU A 6 6.09 3.60 -2.92
CA GLU A 6 7.23 4.49 -2.71
C GLU A 6 6.79 5.80 -2.04
N PRO A 7 7.43 6.20 -0.92
CA PRO A 7 8.52 5.52 -0.21
C PRO A 7 8.07 4.25 0.54
N GLU A 8 9.04 3.39 0.92
CA GLU A 8 8.79 2.13 1.67
C GLU A 8 7.91 2.29 2.92
N ALA A 9 7.91 3.48 3.52
CA ALA A 9 7.05 3.82 4.64
C ALA A 9 5.56 3.65 4.31
N TYR A 10 5.15 3.83 3.06
CA TYR A 10 3.76 3.64 2.65
C TYR A 10 3.38 2.16 2.65
N PHE A 11 4.32 1.27 2.34
CA PHE A 11 4.10 -0.17 2.46
C PHE A 11 3.93 -0.54 3.93
N TRP A 12 4.90 -0.16 4.78
CA TRP A 12 4.90 -0.54 6.19
C TRP A 12 3.69 0.01 6.97
N PHE A 13 3.22 1.21 6.63
CA PHE A 13 2.01 1.76 7.25
C PHE A 13 0.75 0.95 6.92
N LEU A 14 0.64 0.40 5.70
CA LEU A 14 -0.53 -0.36 5.26
C LEU A 14 -0.38 -1.87 5.45
N HIS A 15 0.75 -2.31 6.01
CA HIS A 15 1.02 -3.73 6.25
C HIS A 15 -0.12 -4.46 6.99
N PRO A 16 -0.74 -3.89 8.05
CA PRO A 16 -1.90 -4.53 8.68
C PRO A 16 -3.11 -4.72 7.75
N LEU A 17 -3.31 -3.82 6.78
CA LEU A 17 -4.38 -3.98 5.79
C LEU A 17 -4.01 -5.02 4.72
N PHE A 18 -2.73 -5.17 4.36
CA PHE A 18 -2.29 -6.26 3.49
C PHE A 18 -2.49 -7.63 4.15
N GLU A 19 -2.18 -7.76 5.45
CA GLU A 19 -2.44 -8.98 6.20
C GLU A 19 -3.92 -9.33 6.21
N ARG A 20 -4.80 -8.34 6.43
CA ARG A 20 -6.25 -8.53 6.38
C ARG A 20 -6.72 -8.94 4.98
N LEU A 21 -6.23 -8.28 3.93
CA LEU A 21 -6.56 -8.64 2.55
C LEU A 21 -6.16 -10.09 2.22
N ALA A 22 -5.02 -10.55 2.74
CA ALA A 22 -4.57 -11.92 2.58
C ALA A 22 -5.44 -12.92 3.34
N GLN A 23 -5.86 -12.57 4.56
CA GLN A 23 -6.76 -13.40 5.36
C GLN A 23 -8.15 -13.54 4.72
N ASP A 24 -8.71 -12.42 4.24
CA ASP A 24 -10.09 -12.37 3.73
C ASP A 24 -10.20 -12.90 2.30
N HIS A 25 -9.16 -12.71 1.47
CA HIS A 25 -9.23 -12.96 0.03
C HIS A 25 -8.05 -13.74 -0.56
N GLY A 26 -7.05 -14.12 0.24
CA GLY A 26 -5.85 -14.82 -0.24
C GLY A 26 -4.92 -13.95 -1.10
N LYS A 27 -5.13 -12.63 -1.13
CA LYS A 27 -4.29 -11.67 -1.87
C LYS A 27 -3.36 -10.96 -0.90
N TYR A 28 -2.06 -11.15 -1.08
CA TYR A 28 -1.06 -10.48 -0.26
C TYR A 28 -0.16 -9.63 -1.16
N ILE A 29 -0.11 -8.34 -0.86
CA ILE A 29 0.82 -7.42 -1.52
C ILE A 29 2.11 -7.47 -0.71
N ASP A 30 3.17 -7.97 -1.33
CA ASP A 30 4.49 -8.09 -0.73
C ASP A 30 5.51 -7.23 -1.49
N LEU A 31 6.62 -6.90 -0.84
CA LEU A 31 7.75 -6.20 -1.45
C LEU A 31 8.62 -7.12 -2.32
N TYR A 32 8.54 -8.44 -2.15
CA TYR A 32 9.41 -9.40 -2.85
C TYR A 32 8.66 -10.33 -3.80
N GLU A 33 7.36 -10.53 -3.57
CA GLU A 33 6.51 -11.34 -4.44
C GLU A 33 5.56 -10.48 -5.28
N GLY A 34 5.16 -11.02 -6.44
CA GLY A 34 4.16 -10.38 -7.28
C GLY A 34 2.74 -10.66 -6.81
N CYS A 35 1.89 -9.64 -6.77
CA CYS A 35 0.45 -9.77 -6.53
C CYS A 35 -0.32 -9.17 -7.71
N ALA A 36 -1.33 -9.88 -8.20
CA ALA A 36 -2.20 -9.39 -9.27
C ALA A 36 -3.67 -9.46 -8.87
N PHE A 37 -4.42 -8.43 -9.26
CA PHE A 37 -5.87 -8.35 -9.17
C PHE A 37 -6.43 -8.42 -10.58
N THR A 38 -7.23 -9.46 -10.86
CA THR A 38 -7.95 -9.56 -12.15
C THR A 38 -9.03 -8.47 -12.22
N PRO A 39 -9.59 -8.18 -13.41
CA PRO A 39 -10.68 -7.20 -13.55
C PRO A 39 -11.85 -7.44 -12.58
N GLU A 40 -12.19 -8.70 -12.32
CA GLU A 40 -13.27 -9.09 -11.40
C GLU A 40 -12.90 -8.84 -9.94
N GLU A 41 -11.62 -8.82 -9.60
CA GLU A 41 -11.08 -8.64 -8.25
C GLU A 41 -10.73 -7.17 -7.94
N LEU A 42 -10.79 -6.27 -8.92
CA LEU A 42 -10.41 -4.86 -8.72
C LEU A 42 -11.21 -4.17 -7.60
N HIS A 43 -12.46 -4.57 -7.39
CA HIS A 43 -13.29 -4.06 -6.30
C HIS A 43 -12.66 -4.31 -4.92
N LEU A 44 -11.96 -5.44 -4.71
CA LEU A 44 -11.27 -5.74 -3.46
C LEU A 44 -10.18 -4.71 -3.17
N PHE A 45 -9.48 -4.26 -4.22
CA PHE A 45 -8.45 -3.24 -4.08
C PHE A 45 -9.05 -1.83 -3.92
N GLU A 46 -10.23 -1.56 -4.47
CA GLU A 46 -10.96 -0.31 -4.21
C GLU A 46 -11.39 -0.18 -2.75
N ASP A 47 -11.90 -1.28 -2.17
CA ASP A 47 -12.27 -1.37 -0.76
C ASP A 47 -11.02 -1.20 0.14
N PHE A 48 -9.93 -1.87 -0.21
CA PHE A 48 -8.63 -1.67 0.45
C PHE A 48 -8.20 -0.19 0.43
N LEU A 49 -8.32 0.50 -0.71
CA LEU A 49 -7.96 1.91 -0.83
C LEU A 49 -8.87 2.81 0.01
N ALA A 50 -10.15 2.46 0.17
CA ALA A 50 -11.06 3.21 1.03
C ALA A 50 -10.65 3.09 2.51
N ASP A 51 -10.34 1.88 2.97
CA ASP A 51 -9.84 1.63 4.33
C ASP A 51 -8.49 2.34 4.57
N ALA A 52 -7.57 2.26 3.61
CA ALA A 52 -6.28 2.95 3.66
C ALA A 52 -6.45 4.47 3.78
N GLU A 53 -7.35 5.05 3.01
CA GLU A 53 -7.62 6.50 3.05
C GLU A 53 -8.15 6.94 4.42
N VAL A 54 -9.05 6.17 5.03
CA VAL A 54 -9.54 6.44 6.39
C VAL A 54 -8.38 6.42 7.40
N LEU A 55 -7.50 5.41 7.35
CA LEU A 55 -6.35 5.31 8.26
C LEU A 55 -5.39 6.49 8.12
N VAL A 56 -5.06 6.88 6.88
CA VAL A 56 -4.16 8.01 6.61
C VAL A 56 -4.79 9.33 7.07
N ARG A 57 -6.10 9.53 6.87
CA ARG A 57 -6.81 10.76 7.30
C ARG A 57 -6.83 10.94 8.81
N GLN A 58 -6.79 9.86 9.59
CA GLN A 58 -6.75 9.90 11.05
C GLN A 58 -5.38 10.33 11.61
N GLN A 59 -4.33 10.30 10.79
CA GLN A 59 -3.00 10.71 11.22
C GLN A 59 -2.86 12.23 11.31
N GLU A 60 -1.85 12.68 12.04
CA GLU A 60 -1.39 14.07 12.02
C GLU A 60 -0.93 14.49 10.61
N LEU A 61 -0.75 15.80 10.38
CA LEU A 61 -0.28 16.32 9.08
C LEU A 61 1.05 15.69 8.65
N ARG A 62 1.90 15.38 9.63
CA ARG A 62 3.13 14.61 9.47
C ARG A 62 3.19 13.59 10.58
N PHE A 63 3.51 12.35 10.25
CA PHE A 63 3.58 11.26 11.22
C PHE A 63 4.76 10.35 10.90
N ARG A 64 5.19 9.56 11.88
CA ARG A 64 6.34 8.67 11.74
C ARG A 64 5.85 7.24 11.57
N VAL A 65 6.35 6.57 10.54
CA VAL A 65 6.08 5.14 10.28
C VAL A 65 7.32 4.35 10.66
N HIS A 66 7.14 3.30 11.46
CA HIS A 66 8.20 2.33 11.76
C HIS A 66 8.45 1.47 10.52
N VAL A 67 9.69 1.45 10.03
CA VAL A 67 10.06 0.73 8.79
C VAL A 67 11.02 -0.44 9.03
N GLY A 68 11.35 -0.69 10.30
CA GLY A 68 12.18 -1.83 10.69
C GLY A 68 13.14 -1.49 11.82
N THR A 69 13.93 -2.49 12.20
CA THR A 69 14.89 -2.38 13.30
C THR A 69 16.29 -2.68 12.78
N GLN A 70 17.21 -1.73 12.91
CA GLN A 70 18.63 -2.00 12.71
C GLN A 70 19.12 -2.79 13.91
N THR A 71 19.69 -3.99 13.71
CA THR A 71 20.19 -4.84 14.82
C THR A 71 21.71 -4.71 15.03
N HIS A 72 22.45 -4.24 14.03
CA HIS A 72 23.90 -4.00 14.10
C HIS A 72 24.27 -2.68 13.40
N PRO A 73 25.29 -1.93 13.88
CA PRO A 73 26.16 -2.23 15.01
C PRO A 73 25.52 -1.99 16.38
N ILE A 74 24.43 -1.21 16.44
CA ILE A 74 23.66 -0.92 17.65
C ILE A 74 22.18 -1.07 17.30
N GLU A 75 21.42 -1.72 18.18
CA GLU A 75 19.98 -1.89 18.03
C GLU A 75 19.27 -0.53 18.04
N LYS A 76 18.52 -0.24 16.97
CA LYS A 76 17.78 1.00 16.82
C LYS A 76 16.57 0.82 15.91
N GLU A 77 15.42 1.28 16.37
CA GLU A 77 14.22 1.40 15.55
C GLU A 77 14.37 2.49 14.48
N LEU A 78 13.99 2.15 13.25
CA LEU A 78 14.02 3.02 12.10
C LEU A 78 12.63 3.54 11.82
N PHE A 79 12.54 4.86 11.64
CA PHE A 79 11.29 5.53 11.32
C PHE A 79 11.48 6.51 10.19
N ILE A 80 10.49 6.62 9.32
CA ILE A 80 10.42 7.60 8.24
C ILE A 80 9.27 8.58 8.54
N GLU A 81 9.52 9.87 8.36
CA GLU A 81 8.47 10.90 8.41
C GLU A 81 7.67 10.88 7.10
N VAL A 82 6.35 10.81 7.23
CA VAL A 82 5.40 10.80 6.12
C VAL A 82 4.48 12.00 6.24
N GLY A 83 4.33 12.74 5.13
CA GLY A 83 3.32 13.77 4.99
C GLY A 83 1.96 13.18 4.60
N ARG A 84 0.92 13.49 5.37
CA ARG A 84 -0.45 12.99 5.15
C ARG A 84 -0.98 13.34 3.76
N GLU A 85 -0.78 14.58 3.31
CA GLU A 85 -1.26 15.02 1.98
C GLU A 85 -0.55 14.31 0.83
N SER A 86 0.77 14.14 0.92
CA SER A 86 1.55 13.39 -0.07
C SER A 86 1.07 11.95 -0.17
N TYR A 87 0.78 11.34 0.97
CA TYR A 87 0.31 9.96 1.02
C TYR A 87 -1.11 9.81 0.46
N LEU A 88 -2.02 10.73 0.79
CA LEU A 88 -3.35 10.76 0.16
C LEU A 88 -3.26 10.97 -1.35
N GLY A 89 -2.31 11.80 -1.81
CA GLY A 89 -2.03 11.95 -3.24
C GLY A 89 -1.57 10.65 -3.90
N PHE A 90 -0.71 9.88 -3.22
CA PHE A 90 -0.32 8.55 -3.67
C PHE A 90 -1.51 7.58 -3.74
N LEU A 91 -2.36 7.50 -2.70
CA LEU A 91 -3.57 6.66 -2.72
C LEU A 91 -4.54 7.06 -3.85
N ALA A 92 -4.67 8.36 -4.12
CA ALA A 92 -5.46 8.85 -5.25
C ALA A 92 -4.89 8.38 -6.60
N SER A 93 -3.56 8.37 -6.74
CA SER A 93 -2.90 7.88 -7.95
C SER A 93 -3.12 6.38 -8.17
N LEU A 94 -3.08 5.57 -7.09
CA LEU A 94 -3.45 4.15 -7.14
C LEU A 94 -4.91 3.97 -7.54
N ARG A 95 -5.82 4.78 -7.00
CA ARG A 95 -7.24 4.73 -7.38
C ARG A 95 -7.45 5.01 -8.87
N SER A 96 -6.75 5.99 -9.44
CA SER A 96 -6.80 6.26 -10.88
C SER A 96 -6.22 5.10 -11.71
N ALA A 97 -5.19 4.42 -11.22
CA ALA A 97 -4.64 3.22 -11.85
C ALA A 97 -5.65 2.06 -11.87
N VAL A 98 -6.38 1.85 -10.78
CA VAL A 98 -7.46 0.85 -10.68
C VAL A 98 -8.57 1.14 -11.67
N GLN A 99 -9.05 2.39 -11.72
CA GLN A 99 -10.08 2.82 -12.66
C GLN A 99 -9.66 2.58 -14.12
N SER A 100 -8.41 2.94 -14.46
CA SER A 100 -7.86 2.69 -15.79
C SER A 100 -7.75 1.20 -16.13
N CYS A 101 -7.45 0.36 -15.14
CA CYS A 101 -7.42 -1.10 -15.31
C CYS A 101 -8.84 -1.66 -15.50
N ALA A 102 -9.83 -1.16 -14.76
CA ALA A 102 -11.23 -1.55 -14.87
C ALA A 102 -11.81 -1.20 -16.25
N GLU A 103 -11.62 0.04 -16.72
CA GLU A 103 -12.08 0.49 -18.04
C GLU A 103 -11.43 -0.29 -19.19
N GLY A 104 -10.17 -0.68 -19.00
CA GLY A 104 -9.41 -1.45 -19.98
C GLY A 104 -9.60 -2.97 -19.91
N ALA A 105 -10.37 -3.49 -18.94
CA ALA A 105 -10.44 -4.91 -18.59
C ALA A 105 -9.05 -5.55 -18.42
N LYS A 106 -8.12 -4.83 -17.78
CA LYS A 106 -6.74 -5.25 -17.53
C LYS A 106 -6.52 -5.53 -16.04
N PRO A 107 -5.61 -6.44 -15.69
CA PRO A 107 -5.23 -6.64 -14.30
C PRO A 107 -4.40 -5.46 -13.77
N LEU A 108 -4.55 -5.23 -12.46
CA LEU A 108 -3.61 -4.42 -11.67
C LEU A 108 -2.54 -5.35 -11.09
N CYS A 109 -1.27 -5.04 -11.31
CA CYS A 109 -0.16 -5.86 -10.84
C CYS A 109 0.76 -5.04 -9.94
N PHE A 110 1.12 -5.62 -8.80
CA PHE A 110 2.22 -5.22 -7.95
C PHE A 110 3.34 -6.22 -8.21
N TYR A 111 4.53 -5.72 -8.54
CA TYR A 111 5.72 -6.56 -8.62
C TYR A 111 6.58 -6.26 -7.40
N GLY A 112 7.11 -7.31 -6.79
CA GLY A 112 8.23 -7.16 -5.87
C GLY A 112 9.49 -6.70 -6.62
N ASP A 113 10.43 -6.16 -5.87
CA ASP A 113 11.76 -5.78 -6.36
C ASP A 113 12.65 -6.99 -6.65
#